data_AF-A0A944TJ74-F1
#
_entry.id   AF-A0A944TJ74-F1
#
_cell.length_a   1.000
_cell.length_b   1.000
_cell.length_c   1.000
_cell.angle_alpha   90.00
_cell.angle_beta   90.00
_cell.angle_gamma   90.00
#
_symmetry.space_group_name_H-M   'P 1'
#
loop_
_entity.id
_entity.type
_entity.pdbx_description
1 polymer ?
#
loop_
_entity_poly.entity_id
_entity_poly.type
_entity_poly.pdbx_seq_one_letter_code
_entity_poly.pdbx_strand_id
1 'polypeptide(L)'
;MLSEHRDKHASRRLLRCLIDSAERKPLRMMTEKHPTYTKSIRRIAGRKVLHRHNQYLNNRIEQNHRSINQRYYPMLDFAKFESASHFCTAFEEFRTYIRVRSEGGEHVSASSRREIFTERWSD
;
A
#
# COMPACT_ATOMS: atom_id res chain seq x y z
N MET A 1 -15.75 3.29 -15.70
CA MET A 1 -14.51 3.49 -14.94
C MET A 1 -14.85 3.61 -13.47
N LEU A 2 -14.13 2.90 -12.60
CA LEU A 2 -14.21 3.14 -11.16
C LEU A 2 -13.88 4.63 -10.93
N SER A 3 -14.79 5.34 -10.27
CA SER A 3 -14.97 6.79 -10.26
C SER A 3 -13.69 7.64 -10.45
N GLU A 4 -13.77 8.62 -11.35
CA GLU A 4 -12.80 9.70 -11.57
C GLU A 4 -12.60 10.60 -10.34
N HIS A 5 -13.50 10.54 -9.35
CA HIS A 5 -13.47 11.43 -8.20
C HIS A 5 -12.62 10.86 -7.07
N ARG A 6 -11.50 11.52 -6.80
CA ARG A 6 -10.62 11.24 -5.65
C ARG A 6 -11.42 11.33 -4.34
N ASP A 7 -11.83 10.19 -3.79
CA ASP A 7 -12.57 10.14 -2.52
C ASP A 7 -11.62 10.39 -1.33
N LYS A 8 -11.87 11.53 -0.67
CA LYS A 8 -11.19 11.96 0.56
C LYS A 8 -11.43 10.98 1.72
N HIS A 9 -12.60 10.34 1.79
CA HIS A 9 -12.92 9.36 2.82
C HIS A 9 -12.13 8.06 2.60
N ALA A 10 -12.12 7.53 1.38
CA ALA A 10 -11.27 6.39 1.01
C ALA A 10 -9.78 6.65 1.33
N SER A 11 -9.25 7.82 0.95
CA SER A 11 -7.85 8.19 1.22
C SER A 11 -7.52 8.23 2.71
N ARG A 12 -8.45 8.71 3.55
CA ARG A 12 -8.27 8.71 5.02
C ARG A 12 -8.39 7.31 5.61
N ARG A 13 -9.30 6.48 5.09
CA ARG A 13 -9.44 5.08 5.52
C ARG A 13 -8.16 4.31 5.23
N LEU A 14 -7.65 4.43 4.00
CA LEU A 14 -6.38 3.84 3.59
C LEU A 14 -5.23 4.28 4.52
N LEU A 15 -5.12 5.57 4.81
CA LEU A 15 -4.08 6.08 5.71
C LEU A 15 -4.19 5.50 7.14
N ARG A 16 -5.41 5.27 7.65
CA ARG A 16 -5.59 4.61 8.97
C ARG A 16 -5.13 3.16 8.90
N CYS A 17 -5.65 2.39 7.95
CA CYS A 17 -5.24 0.99 7.76
C CYS A 17 -3.71 0.85 7.64
N LEU A 18 -3.04 1.76 6.92
CA LEU A 18 -1.57 1.77 6.80
C LEU A 18 -0.85 2.06 8.12
N ILE A 19 -1.42 2.89 9.00
CA ILE A 19 -0.84 3.18 10.32
C ILE A 19 -1.11 2.04 11.29
N ASP A 20 -2.30 1.43 11.23
CA ASP A 20 -2.70 0.35 12.12
C ASP A 20 -1.98 -0.96 11.77
N SER A 21 -1.76 -1.23 10.47
CA SER A 21 -0.96 -2.37 9.98
C SER A 21 0.55 -2.21 10.15
N ALA A 22 1.01 -1.01 10.52
CA ALA A 22 2.41 -0.75 10.80
C ALA A 22 2.71 -1.05 12.27
N GLU A 23 3.65 -1.96 12.52
CA GLU A 23 4.10 -2.32 13.88
C GLU A 23 4.58 -1.11 14.70
N ARG A 24 5.09 -0.07 14.02
CA ARG A 24 5.61 1.14 14.64
C ARG A 24 5.09 2.37 13.91
N LYS A 25 4.70 3.38 14.70
CA LYS A 25 4.31 4.69 14.15
C LYS A 25 5.47 5.30 13.35
N PRO A 26 5.22 5.74 12.11
CA PRO A 26 6.27 6.28 11.26
C PRO A 26 6.73 7.64 11.78
N LEU A 27 8.04 7.85 11.83
CA LEU A 27 8.62 9.17 12.13
C LEU A 27 8.51 10.13 10.95
N ARG A 28 8.42 9.58 9.73
CA ARG A 28 8.41 10.31 8.46
C ARG A 28 7.41 9.68 7.52
N MET A 29 6.61 10.50 6.84
CA MET A 29 5.70 10.05 5.79
C MET A 29 5.95 10.84 4.51
N MET A 30 5.81 10.14 3.39
CA MET A 30 6.04 10.67 2.05
C MET A 30 4.73 10.65 1.28
N THR A 31 4.28 11.79 0.77
CA THR A 31 3.16 11.86 -0.18
C THR A 31 3.41 12.92 -1.24
N GLU A 32 2.58 12.94 -2.28
CA GLU A 32 2.57 14.00 -3.29
C GLU A 32 2.39 15.39 -2.64
N LYS A 33 2.80 16.45 -3.35
CA LYS A 33 2.67 17.84 -2.90
C LYS A 33 1.22 18.32 -2.99
N HIS A 34 0.33 17.75 -2.18
CA HIS A 34 -1.04 18.22 -2.05
C HIS A 34 -1.32 18.76 -0.62
N PRO A 35 -1.82 20.00 -0.46
CA PRO A 35 -1.99 20.63 0.86
C PRO A 35 -2.90 19.84 1.83
N THR A 36 -3.85 19.06 1.30
CA THR A 36 -4.78 18.26 2.13
C THR A 36 -4.10 17.08 2.83
N TYR A 37 -2.97 16.58 2.31
CA TYR A 37 -2.26 15.44 2.91
C TYR A 37 -1.58 15.84 4.21
N THR A 38 -0.94 17.02 4.28
CA THR A 38 -0.33 17.52 5.53
C THR A 38 -1.34 17.58 6.68
N LYS A 39 -2.56 18.09 6.41
CA LYS A 39 -3.62 18.15 7.42
C LYS A 39 -4.11 16.75 7.81
N SER A 40 -4.20 15.84 6.86
CA SER A 40 -4.68 14.46 7.09
C SER A 40 -3.66 13.62 7.86
N ILE A 41 -2.38 13.70 7.51
CA ILE A 41 -1.27 13.05 8.20
C ILE A 41 -1.19 13.55 9.65
N ARG A 42 -1.25 14.87 9.88
CA ARG A 42 -1.23 15.41 11.25
C ARG A 42 -2.41 14.93 12.09
N ARG A 43 -3.58 14.72 11.48
CA ARG A 43 -4.80 14.26 12.17
C ARG A 43 -4.75 12.75 12.45
N ILE A 44 -4.19 11.94 11.56
CA ILE A 44 -4.22 10.47 11.64
C ILE A 44 -2.92 9.91 12.25
N ALA A 45 -1.76 10.27 11.70
CA ALA A 45 -0.46 9.77 12.15
C ALA A 45 0.14 10.61 13.29
N GLY A 46 -0.30 11.86 13.44
CA GLY A 46 0.06 12.76 14.54
C GLY A 46 0.98 13.92 14.14
N ARG A 47 1.08 14.93 15.02
CA ARG A 47 1.81 16.18 14.73
C ARG A 47 3.34 16.03 14.67
N LYS A 48 3.88 14.98 15.30
CA LYS A 48 5.32 14.69 15.33
C LYS A 48 5.84 14.03 14.04
N VAL A 49 4.94 13.55 13.18
CA VAL A 49 5.32 12.91 11.92
C VAL A 49 5.77 13.96 10.92
N LEU A 50 7.00 13.84 10.44
CA LEU A 50 7.54 14.74 9.42
C LEU A 50 6.97 14.36 8.05
N HIS A 51 6.15 15.25 7.49
CA HIS A 51 5.69 15.12 6.12
C HIS A 51 6.74 15.67 5.16
N ARG A 52 7.24 14.82 4.26
CA ARG A 52 8.19 15.20 3.21
C ARG A 52 7.55 15.00 1.84
N HIS A 53 7.91 15.87 0.91
CA HIS A 53 7.57 15.76 -0.50
C HIS A 53 8.85 16.06 -1.28
N ASN A 54 9.51 15.01 -1.78
CA ASN A 54 10.71 15.14 -2.61
C ASN A 54 10.47 14.31 -3.87
N GLN A 55 10.73 14.90 -5.03
CA GLN A 55 10.60 14.24 -6.33
C GLN A 55 11.32 12.89 -6.37
N TYR A 56 12.55 12.78 -5.83
CA TYR A 56 13.30 11.53 -5.83
C TYR A 56 12.59 10.43 -5.04
N LEU A 57 12.06 10.76 -3.86
CA LEU A 57 11.34 9.80 -3.01
C LEU A 57 9.98 9.44 -3.61
N ASN A 58 9.33 10.38 -4.28
CA ASN A 58 8.11 10.10 -5.04
C ASN A 58 8.41 9.16 -6.21
N ASN A 59 9.51 9.36 -6.96
CA ASN A 59 9.92 8.47 -8.04
C ASN A 59 10.11 7.02 -7.56
N ARG A 60 10.60 6.81 -6.33
CA ARG A 60 10.71 5.48 -5.73
C ARG A 60 9.35 4.81 -5.49
N ILE A 61 8.35 5.61 -5.07
CA ILE A 61 6.97 5.14 -4.92
C ILE A 61 6.37 4.84 -6.30
N GLU A 62 6.56 5.72 -7.28
CA GLU A 62 6.10 5.46 -8.66
C GLU A 62 6.75 4.22 -9.26
N GLN A 63 8.04 4.00 -9.00
CA GLN A 63 8.73 2.78 -9.42
C GLN A 63 8.18 1.53 -8.74
N ASN A 64 7.77 1.64 -7.47
CA ASN A 64 7.12 0.56 -6.74
C ASN A 64 5.77 0.18 -7.40
N HIS A 65 5.02 1.17 -7.91
CA HIS A 65 3.76 0.95 -8.63
C HIS A 65 3.92 0.33 -10.02
N ARG A 66 5.11 0.43 -10.65
CA ARG A 66 5.28 -0.07 -12.04
C ARG A 66 4.94 -1.54 -12.21
N SER A 67 5.26 -2.40 -11.24
CA SER A 67 5.00 -3.84 -11.35
C SER A 67 3.52 -4.19 -11.41
N ILE A 68 2.69 -3.48 -10.65
CA ILE A 68 1.23 -3.71 -10.67
C ILE A 68 0.62 -3.04 -11.90
N ASN A 69 1.07 -1.82 -12.24
CA ASN A 69 0.58 -1.09 -13.41
C ASN A 69 0.87 -1.82 -14.73
N GLN A 70 2.04 -2.46 -14.88
CA GLN A 70 2.37 -3.25 -16.07
C GLN A 70 1.43 -4.45 -16.28
N ARG A 71 0.88 -5.03 -15.21
CA ARG A 71 -0.07 -6.14 -15.30
C ARG A 71 -1.50 -5.65 -15.51
N TYR A 72 -1.79 -4.46 -14.98
CA TYR A 72 -3.07 -3.79 -15.12
C TYR A 72 -3.30 -3.22 -16.53
N TYR A 73 -2.32 -2.52 -17.12
CA TYR A 73 -2.51 -1.80 -18.39
C TYR A 73 -3.06 -2.65 -19.56
N PRO A 74 -2.66 -3.93 -19.75
CA PRO A 74 -3.21 -4.77 -20.81
C PRO A 74 -4.70 -5.12 -20.62
N MET A 75 -5.25 -5.00 -19.41
CA MET A 75 -6.62 -5.41 -19.07
C MET A 75 -7.67 -4.33 -19.38
N LEU A 76 -7.23 -3.18 -19.89
CA LEU A 76 -8.02 -2.00 -20.30
C LEU A 76 -8.80 -1.29 -19.17
N ASP A 77 -9.41 -2.02 -18.23
CA ASP A 77 -9.90 -1.52 -16.93
C ASP A 77 -10.60 -2.63 -16.13
N PHE A 78 -11.02 -2.32 -14.89
CA PHE A 78 -11.96 -3.17 -14.15
C PHE A 78 -13.40 -2.69 -14.28
N ALA A 79 -14.30 -3.59 -14.69
CA ALA A 79 -15.74 -3.32 -14.73
C ALA A 79 -16.39 -3.26 -13.33
N LYS A 80 -15.78 -3.92 -12.32
CA LYS A 80 -16.29 -4.02 -10.95
C LYS A 80 -15.18 -3.77 -9.92
N PHE A 81 -15.53 -3.15 -8.79
CA PHE A 81 -14.60 -2.93 -7.67
C PHE A 81 -14.07 -4.25 -7.08
N GLU A 82 -14.92 -5.28 -7.01
CA GLU A 82 -14.54 -6.62 -6.52
C GLU A 82 -13.41 -7.22 -7.37
N SER A 83 -13.51 -7.11 -8.70
CA SER A 83 -12.47 -7.59 -9.61
C SER A 83 -11.15 -6.86 -9.41
N ALA A 84 -11.20 -5.54 -9.21
CA ALA A 84 -10.02 -4.74 -8.88
C ALA A 84 -9.42 -5.14 -7.53
N SER A 85 -10.27 -5.42 -6.53
CA SER A 85 -9.84 -5.87 -5.20
C SER A 85 -9.16 -7.23 -5.27
N HIS A 86 -9.78 -8.23 -5.91
CA HIS A 86 -9.19 -9.56 -6.09
C HIS A 86 -7.86 -9.50 -6.84
N PHE A 87 -7.77 -8.67 -7.88
CA PHE A 87 -6.52 -8.45 -8.60
C PHE A 87 -5.43 -7.90 -7.68
N CYS A 88 -5.71 -6.81 -6.95
CA CYS A 88 -4.74 -6.20 -6.04
C CYS A 88 -4.28 -7.18 -4.95
N THR A 89 -5.21 -7.91 -4.32
CA THR A 89 -4.88 -8.89 -3.28
C THR A 89 -3.99 -10.01 -3.83
N ALA A 90 -4.35 -10.62 -4.96
CA ALA A 90 -3.57 -11.72 -5.53
C ALA A 90 -2.14 -11.30 -5.93
N PHE A 91 -1.98 -10.09 -6.49
CA PHE A 91 -0.66 -9.62 -6.90
C PHE A 91 0.18 -9.12 -5.73
N GLU A 92 -0.41 -8.54 -4.69
CA GLU A 92 0.32 -8.22 -3.46
C GLU A 92 0.70 -9.48 -2.67
N GLU A 93 -0.14 -10.52 -2.66
CA GLU A 93 0.19 -11.85 -2.12
C GLU A 93 1.40 -12.42 -2.86
N PHE A 94 1.34 -12.51 -4.19
CA PHE A 94 2.44 -13.01 -5.02
C PHE A 94 3.74 -12.23 -4.79
N ARG A 95 3.64 -10.90 -4.71
CA ARG A 95 4.79 -10.01 -4.48
C ARG A 95 5.40 -10.22 -3.11
N THR A 96 4.57 -10.37 -2.08
CA THR A 96 5.01 -10.58 -0.70
C THR A 96 5.58 -11.97 -0.53
N TYR A 97 4.93 -12.99 -1.08
CA TYR A 97 5.36 -14.39 -1.07
C TYR A 97 6.77 -14.58 -1.64
N ILE A 98 7.07 -13.98 -2.80
CA ILE A 98 8.41 -14.03 -3.41
C ILE A 98 9.43 -13.19 -2.61
N ARG A 99 8.96 -12.20 -1.84
CA ARG A 99 9.81 -11.27 -1.08
C ARG A 99 9.96 -11.58 0.41
N VAL A 100 9.30 -12.61 0.97
CA VAL A 100 9.51 -12.99 2.37
C VAL A 100 10.97 -13.38 2.54
N ARG A 101 11.76 -12.40 2.97
CA ARG A 101 13.11 -12.61 3.44
C ARG A 101 12.95 -13.38 4.74
N SER A 102 13.56 -14.55 4.78
CA SER A 102 13.86 -15.18 6.05
C SER A 102 14.59 -14.17 6.93
N GLU A 103 13.96 -13.76 8.03
CA GLU A 103 14.71 -13.09 9.11
C GLU A 103 15.53 -14.18 9.81
N GLY A 104 16.86 -14.06 9.76
CA GLY A 104 17.77 -15.00 10.42
C GLY A 104 18.31 -16.17 9.57
N GLY A 105 17.95 -16.27 8.28
CA GLY A 105 18.46 -17.35 7.40
C GLY A 105 17.67 -18.68 7.48
N GLU A 106 16.72 -18.77 8.41
CA GLU A 106 15.73 -19.86 8.54
C GLU A 106 14.83 -19.98 7.30
N HIS A 107 14.84 -21.13 6.62
CA HIS A 107 13.99 -21.36 5.46
C HIS A 107 12.50 -21.50 5.88
N VAL A 108 11.71 -20.45 5.70
CA VAL A 108 10.25 -20.51 5.89
C VAL A 108 9.61 -21.31 4.75
N SER A 109 8.70 -22.23 5.06
CA SER A 109 7.97 -23.01 4.06
C SER A 109 6.98 -22.14 3.26
N ALA A 110 6.57 -22.61 2.08
CA ALA A 110 5.56 -21.93 1.26
C ALA A 110 4.21 -21.76 1.97
N SER A 111 3.76 -22.79 2.68
CA SER A 111 2.49 -22.77 3.43
C SER A 111 2.54 -21.77 4.58
N SER A 112 3.62 -21.75 5.36
CA SER A 112 3.77 -20.81 6.48
C SER A 112 3.83 -19.34 5.99
N ARG A 113 4.46 -19.08 4.83
CA ARG A 113 4.43 -17.73 4.23
C ARG A 113 3.01 -17.29 3.85
N ARG A 114 2.21 -18.23 3.35
CA ARG A 114 0.82 -17.99 2.97
C ARG A 114 -0.04 -17.72 4.20
N GLU A 115 0.12 -18.50 5.27
CA GLU A 115 -0.57 -18.30 6.55
C GLU A 115 -0.30 -16.90 7.12
N ILE A 116 0.98 -16.49 7.20
CA ILE A 116 1.36 -15.15 7.68
C ILE A 116 0.72 -14.04 6.83
N PHE A 117 0.69 -14.22 5.51
CA PHE A 117 0.02 -13.26 4.64
C PHE A 117 -1.49 -13.22 4.91
N THR A 118 -2.15 -14.38 4.95
CA THR A 118 -3.59 -14.43 5.22
C THR A 118 -3.93 -13.85 6.59
N GLU A 119 -3.19 -14.15 7.66
CA GLU A 119 -3.44 -13.59 9.00
C GLU A 119 -3.32 -12.07 9.03
N ARG A 120 -2.37 -11.49 8.28
CA ARG A 120 -2.15 -10.05 8.23
C ARG A 120 -3.20 -9.29 7.40
N TRP A 121 -3.82 -9.97 6.44
CA TRP A 121 -4.70 -9.37 5.43
C TRP A 121 -6.13 -9.94 5.44
N SER A 122 -6.49 -10.78 6.42
CA SER A 122 -7.86 -11.24 6.65
C SER A 122 -8.60 -10.22 7.51
N ASP A 123 -9.41 -9.39 6.86
CA ASP A 123 -10.49 -8.59 7.48
C ASP A 123 -11.84 -9.07 6.92
#